data_AF-K0IEQ3-F1
#
_entry.id   AF-K0IEQ3-F1
#
_cell.length_a   1.000
_cell.length_b   1.000
_cell.length_c   1.000
_cell.angle_alpha   90.00
_cell.angle_beta   90.00
_cell.angle_gamma   90.00
#
_symmetry.space_group_name_H-M   'P 1'
#
loop_
_entity.id
_entity.type
_entity.pdbx_description
1 polymer ?
#
loop_
_entity_poly.entity_id
_entity_poly.type
_entity_poly.pdbx_seq_one_letter_code
_entity_poly.pdbx_strand_id
1 'polypeptide(L)'
;MESKGTAFDITSDFIEEQRKAADKIQGTNIVKPSKFSPYTRAEREKRRKEVARLHFEKGMPGIRIAEAMKVDKNTIYADLKAIYRELARPGYSTAEAYDRFYVRLEMQRARLEEYLSKESDVQTKLMIERQLTDIESRLLKADERIYDNANKIRNEVAEHINKYCEENKLDYRVLNLQELLKVSSEGWNSFMTVLRKERIIK
;
A
#
# COMPACT_ATOMS: atom_id res chain seq x y z
N MET A 1 23.22 -38.24 32.18
CA MET A 1 23.06 -37.24 31.10
C MET A 1 22.22 -36.12 31.65
N GLU A 2 22.87 -35.06 32.15
CA GLU A 2 22.16 -33.85 32.60
C GLU A 2 22.83 -32.63 31.95
N SER A 3 22.02 -31.90 31.18
CA SER A 3 22.36 -30.63 30.54
C SER A 3 22.01 -29.48 31.47
N LYS A 4 22.96 -28.58 31.78
CA LYS A 4 22.72 -27.17 32.13
C LYS A 4 23.99 -26.43 31.71
N GLY A 5 24.02 -25.67 30.61
CA GLY A 5 23.25 -24.46 30.41
C GLY A 5 23.98 -23.31 31.10
N THR A 6 25.11 -22.86 30.54
CA THR A 6 25.88 -21.72 31.04
C THR A 6 25.04 -20.44 30.86
N ALA A 7 24.52 -19.93 31.97
CA ALA A 7 24.01 -18.56 32.03
C ALA A 7 25.20 -17.62 31.77
N PHE A 8 25.10 -16.78 30.74
CA PHE A 8 26.05 -15.70 30.54
C PHE A 8 25.84 -14.71 31.68
N ASP A 9 26.76 -14.67 32.64
CA ASP A 9 26.80 -13.66 33.69
C ASP A 9 27.06 -12.30 33.03
N ILE A 10 25.99 -11.52 32.88
CA ILE A 10 26.08 -10.13 32.46
C ILE A 10 26.66 -9.36 33.64
N THR A 11 27.94 -8.98 33.54
CA THR A 11 28.63 -8.21 34.57
C THR A 11 28.01 -6.82 34.69
N SER A 12 28.01 -6.26 35.91
CA SER A 12 27.54 -4.88 36.18
C SER A 12 28.18 -3.86 35.26
N ASP A 13 29.44 -4.10 34.92
CA ASP A 13 30.27 -3.22 34.10
C ASP A 13 29.75 -3.16 32.65
N PHE A 14 29.26 -4.28 32.11
CA PHE A 14 28.63 -4.31 30.80
C PHE A 14 27.31 -3.52 30.78
N ILE A 15 26.52 -3.60 31.86
CA ILE A 15 25.27 -2.83 31.99
C ILE A 15 25.57 -1.34 32.11
N GLU A 16 26.62 -0.97 32.83
CA GLU A 16 27.03 0.43 33.00
C GLU A 16 27.62 1.02 31.70
N GLU A 17 28.36 0.22 30.93
CA GLU A 17 28.88 0.61 29.62
C GLU A 17 27.74 0.80 28.59
N GLN A 18 26.74 -0.07 28.60
CA GLN A 18 25.53 0.08 27.77
C GLN A 18 24.69 1.30 28.19
N ARG A 19 24.62 1.63 29.49
CA ARG A 19 23.96 2.86 29.97
C ARG A 19 24.71 4.13 29.54
N LYS A 20 26.04 4.15 29.64
CA LYS A 20 26.86 5.28 29.15
C LYS A 20 26.75 5.44 27.63
N ALA A 21 26.59 4.34 26.88
CA ALA A 21 26.29 4.39 25.45
C ALA A 21 24.88 4.92 25.16
N ALA A 22 23.88 4.52 25.95
CA ALA A 22 22.49 5.00 25.83
C ALA A 22 22.36 6.49 26.18
N ASP A 23 23.09 6.97 27.20
CA ASP A 23 23.09 8.39 27.61
C ASP A 23 23.79 9.27 26.57
N LYS A 24 24.81 8.76 25.85
CA LYS A 24 25.37 9.43 24.67
C LYS A 24 24.38 9.56 23.51
N ILE A 25 23.46 8.60 23.36
CA ILE A 25 22.42 8.60 22.32
C ILE A 25 21.22 9.50 22.72
N GLN A 26 20.92 9.62 24.02
CA GLN A 26 19.83 10.46 24.53
C GLN A 26 20.23 11.92 24.81
N GLY A 27 21.54 12.21 24.97
CA GLY A 27 22.06 13.54 25.29
C GLY A 27 22.36 14.49 24.13
N THR A 28 22.22 14.07 22.86
CA THR A 28 22.50 14.94 21.69
C THR A 28 21.51 14.78 20.55
N ASN A 29 20.24 15.14 20.80
CA ASN A 29 19.33 15.53 19.72
C ASN A 29 18.58 16.84 20.02
N ILE A 30 19.24 17.77 20.72
CA ILE A 30 18.98 19.18 20.44
C ILE A 30 19.81 19.52 19.20
N VAL A 31 19.27 19.18 18.04
CA VAL A 31 19.71 19.77 16.78
C VAL A 31 19.59 21.28 16.97
N LYS A 32 20.72 21.97 17.14
CA LYS A 32 20.75 23.44 17.06
C LYS A 32 19.96 23.80 15.80
N PRO A 33 18.92 24.64 15.88
CA PRO A 33 18.15 25.00 14.69
C PRO A 33 19.13 25.53 13.67
N SER A 34 19.29 24.80 12.57
CA SER A 34 20.02 25.27 11.42
C SER A 34 19.44 26.64 11.10
N LYS A 35 20.28 27.68 11.25
CA LYS A 35 19.95 29.03 10.82
C LYS A 35 19.56 28.91 9.35
N PHE A 36 18.30 29.22 9.06
CA PHE A 36 17.66 29.17 7.75
C PHE A 36 17.48 27.77 7.14
N SER A 37 16.37 27.10 7.49
CA SER A 37 15.65 26.35 6.46
C SER A 37 15.26 27.37 5.37
N PRO A 38 15.69 27.21 4.11
CA PRO A 38 15.46 28.20 3.05
C PRO A 38 13.96 28.43 2.76
N TYR A 39 13.09 27.55 3.29
CA TYR A 39 11.65 27.69 3.20
C TYR A 39 11.00 27.68 4.58
N THR A 40 10.06 28.60 4.77
CA THR A 40 9.11 28.65 5.88
C THR A 40 8.15 27.45 5.83
N ARG A 41 7.39 27.22 6.91
CA ARG A 41 6.37 26.15 6.95
C ARG A 41 5.27 26.38 5.89
N ALA A 42 4.83 27.63 5.73
CA ALA A 42 3.81 28.01 4.75
C ALA A 42 4.28 27.80 3.31
N GLU A 43 5.52 28.18 2.99
CA GLU A 43 6.09 27.97 1.65
C GLU A 43 6.24 26.48 1.32
N ARG A 44 6.66 25.67 2.28
CA ARG A 44 6.72 24.20 2.11
C ARG A 44 5.35 23.62 1.84
N GLU A 45 4.31 24.10 2.52
CA GLU A 45 2.95 23.62 2.28
C GLU A 45 2.42 24.04 0.89
N LYS A 46 2.61 25.31 0.50
CA LYS A 46 2.24 25.79 -0.84
C LYS A 46 2.96 25.00 -1.94
N ARG A 47 4.26 24.75 -1.76
CA ARG A 47 5.05 23.94 -2.68
C ARG A 47 4.54 22.51 -2.75
N ARG A 48 4.25 21.86 -1.60
CA ARG A 48 3.67 20.52 -1.57
C ARG A 48 2.33 20.43 -2.29
N LYS A 49 1.45 21.43 -2.14
CA LYS A 49 0.17 21.50 -2.87
C LYS A 49 0.40 21.55 -4.38
N GLU A 50 1.33 22.38 -4.85
CA GLU A 50 1.63 22.45 -6.29
C GLU A 50 2.33 21.17 -6.79
N VAL A 51 3.24 20.60 -6.02
CA VAL A 51 3.87 19.30 -6.33
C VAL A 51 2.81 18.20 -6.44
N ALA A 52 1.86 18.14 -5.51
CA ALA A 52 0.76 17.18 -5.56
C ALA A 52 -0.08 17.38 -6.83
N ARG A 53 -0.45 18.61 -7.16
CA ARG A 53 -1.20 18.95 -8.36
C ARG A 53 -0.49 18.50 -9.64
N LEU A 54 0.78 18.90 -9.81
CA LEU A 54 1.57 18.52 -11.00
C LEU A 54 1.80 17.01 -11.09
N HIS A 55 1.97 16.35 -9.95
CA HIS A 55 2.26 14.92 -9.91
C HIS A 55 1.02 14.05 -10.14
N PHE A 56 -0.06 14.32 -9.42
CA PHE A 56 -1.27 13.48 -9.43
C PHE A 56 -2.27 13.89 -10.51
N GLU A 57 -2.47 15.19 -10.77
CA GLU A 57 -3.44 15.63 -11.78
C GLU A 57 -2.83 15.66 -13.18
N LYS A 58 -1.55 16.04 -13.30
CA LYS A 58 -0.86 16.16 -14.60
C LYS A 58 0.08 15.00 -14.92
N GLY A 59 0.24 14.03 -14.01
CA GLY A 59 1.09 12.86 -14.24
C GLY A 59 2.57 13.19 -14.48
N MET A 60 3.07 14.34 -13.98
CA MET A 60 4.47 14.74 -14.19
C MET A 60 5.42 13.96 -13.28
N PRO A 61 6.54 13.44 -13.80
CA PRO A 61 7.58 12.83 -12.98
C PRO A 61 8.29 13.90 -12.15
N GLY A 62 8.82 13.52 -10.98
CA GLY A 62 9.48 14.44 -10.04
C GLY A 62 10.60 15.27 -10.65
N ILE A 63 11.35 14.72 -11.62
CA ILE A 63 12.39 15.45 -12.36
C ILE A 63 11.79 16.61 -13.17
N ARG A 64 10.72 16.37 -13.94
CA ARG A 64 10.05 17.44 -14.72
C ARG A 64 9.38 18.46 -13.81
N ILE A 65 8.90 18.04 -12.64
CA ILE A 65 8.37 18.98 -11.63
C ILE A 65 9.49 19.88 -11.11
N ALA A 66 10.67 19.32 -10.81
CA ALA A 66 11.84 20.06 -10.36
C ALA A 66 12.27 21.13 -11.39
N GLU A 67 12.30 20.74 -12.67
CA GLU A 67 12.57 21.66 -13.79
C GLU A 67 11.50 22.76 -13.90
N ALA A 68 10.22 22.39 -13.91
CA ALA A 68 9.11 23.33 -14.06
C ALA A 68 9.01 24.33 -12.90
N MET A 69 9.29 23.89 -11.68
CA MET A 69 9.24 24.73 -10.47
C MET A 69 10.57 25.43 -10.17
N LYS A 70 11.65 25.10 -10.88
CA LYS A 70 13.02 25.53 -10.59
C LYS A 70 13.44 25.24 -9.14
N VAL A 71 13.10 24.04 -8.66
CA VAL A 71 13.39 23.55 -7.31
C VAL A 71 14.30 22.33 -7.40
N ASP A 72 15.20 22.14 -6.44
CA ASP A 72 16.06 20.96 -6.38
C ASP A 72 15.25 19.64 -6.41
N LYS A 73 15.73 18.67 -7.19
CA LYS A 73 15.05 17.37 -7.39
C LYS A 73 14.84 16.62 -6.07
N ASN A 74 15.80 16.68 -5.14
CA ASN A 74 15.69 15.97 -3.87
C ASN A 74 14.64 16.63 -2.97
N THR A 75 14.46 17.96 -3.09
CA THR A 75 13.37 18.68 -2.40
C THR A 75 12.02 18.22 -2.91
N ILE A 76 11.84 18.10 -4.22
CA ILE A 76 10.60 17.57 -4.81
C ILE A 76 10.35 16.11 -4.37
N TYR A 77 11.37 15.26 -4.35
CA TYR A 77 11.21 13.88 -3.88
C TYR A 77 10.90 13.80 -2.38
N ALA A 78 11.49 14.67 -1.55
CA ALA A 78 11.16 14.76 -0.14
C ALA A 78 9.70 15.19 0.07
N ASP A 79 9.21 16.14 -0.73
CA ASP A 79 7.82 16.59 -0.70
C ASP A 79 6.85 15.47 -1.14
N LEU A 80 7.14 14.78 -2.25
CA LEU A 80 6.36 13.63 -2.69
C LEU A 80 6.32 12.55 -1.61
N LYS A 81 7.45 12.24 -0.98
CA LYS A 81 7.51 11.28 0.13
C LYS A 81 6.65 11.71 1.32
N ALA A 82 6.61 13.01 1.63
CA ALA A 82 5.75 13.54 2.69
C ALA A 82 4.26 13.37 2.32
N ILE A 83 3.88 13.71 1.07
CA ILE A 83 2.51 13.56 0.58
C ILE A 83 2.08 12.09 0.61
N TYR A 84 2.93 11.15 0.15
CA TYR A 84 2.62 9.72 0.20
C TYR A 84 2.45 9.21 1.63
N ARG A 85 3.23 9.71 2.59
CA ARG A 85 3.06 9.35 4.01
C ARG A 85 1.74 9.87 4.57
N GLU A 86 1.30 11.05 4.15
CA GLU A 86 -0.01 11.58 4.56
C GLU A 86 -1.15 10.75 3.97
N LEU A 87 -1.07 10.37 2.69
CA LEU A 87 -2.04 9.49 2.03
C LEU A 87 -2.08 8.07 2.64
N ALA A 88 -0.98 7.60 3.22
CA ALA A 88 -0.90 6.30 3.89
C ALA A 88 -1.38 6.31 5.34
N ARG A 89 -1.80 7.47 5.89
CA ARG A 89 -2.30 7.53 7.27
C ARG A 89 -3.65 6.82 7.41
N PRO A 90 -3.89 6.10 8.53
CA PRO A 90 -5.20 5.55 8.85
C PRO A 90 -6.24 6.68 8.86
N GLY A 91 -7.36 6.49 8.15
CA GLY A 91 -8.44 7.48 8.03
C GLY A 91 -8.46 8.29 6.73
N TYR A 92 -7.42 8.19 5.88
CA TYR A 92 -7.55 8.59 4.48
C TYR A 92 -8.24 7.48 3.67
N SER A 93 -9.07 7.87 2.70
CA SER A 93 -9.70 6.91 1.79
C SER A 93 -8.60 6.18 1.00
N THR A 94 -8.37 4.92 1.35
CA THR A 94 -7.43 4.04 0.65
C THR A 94 -7.82 3.88 -0.82
N ALA A 95 -9.12 3.98 -1.13
CA ALA A 95 -9.63 4.00 -2.50
C ALA A 95 -9.11 5.22 -3.28
N GLU A 96 -9.18 6.44 -2.73
CA GLU A 96 -8.71 7.64 -3.45
C GLU A 96 -7.19 7.65 -3.67
N ALA A 97 -6.42 7.10 -2.72
CA ALA A 97 -4.97 6.96 -2.88
C ALA A 97 -4.64 5.93 -3.96
N TYR A 98 -5.43 4.86 -4.04
CA TYR A 98 -5.32 3.85 -5.07
C TYR A 98 -5.68 4.40 -6.45
N ASP A 99 -6.82 5.07 -6.58
CA ASP A 99 -7.28 5.66 -7.85
C ASP A 99 -6.22 6.60 -8.42
N ARG A 100 -5.62 7.44 -7.58
CA ARG A 100 -4.52 8.34 -8.00
C ARG A 100 -3.28 7.58 -8.47
N PHE A 101 -2.95 6.46 -7.84
CA PHE A 101 -1.83 5.61 -8.26
C PHE A 101 -2.13 4.91 -9.58
N TYR A 102 -3.34 4.35 -9.71
CA TYR A 102 -3.82 3.64 -10.89
C TYR A 102 -3.84 4.57 -12.11
N VAL A 103 -4.50 5.72 -12.00
CA VAL A 103 -4.57 6.74 -13.06
C VAL A 103 -3.17 7.17 -13.52
N ARG A 104 -2.22 7.34 -12.60
CA ARG A 104 -0.85 7.72 -12.96
C ARG A 104 -0.12 6.63 -13.75
N LEU A 105 -0.29 5.36 -13.38
CA LEU A 105 0.30 4.25 -14.13
C LEU A 105 -0.33 4.13 -15.53
N GLU A 106 -1.64 4.30 -15.65
CA GLU A 106 -2.33 4.36 -16.95
C GLU A 106 -1.82 5.53 -17.81
N MET A 107 -1.64 6.72 -17.23
CA MET A 107 -1.04 7.86 -17.96
C MET A 107 0.41 7.61 -18.38
N GLN A 108 1.18 6.83 -17.61
CA GLN A 108 2.54 6.43 -18.01
C GLN A 108 2.49 5.43 -19.15
N ARG A 109 1.59 4.44 -19.07
CA ARG A 109 1.34 3.44 -20.11
C ARG A 109 0.95 4.10 -21.42
N ALA A 110 -0.06 4.98 -21.41
CA ALA A 110 -0.51 5.70 -22.61
C ALA A 110 0.61 6.53 -23.28
N ARG A 111 1.48 7.19 -22.49
CA ARG A 111 2.64 7.91 -23.04
C ARG A 111 3.67 6.99 -23.67
N LEU A 112 3.92 5.83 -23.05
CA LEU A 112 4.86 4.86 -23.59
C LEU A 112 4.32 4.20 -24.86
N GLU A 113 3.01 3.93 -24.94
CA GLU A 113 2.35 3.47 -26.17
C GLU A 113 2.48 4.51 -27.30
N GLU A 114 2.30 5.79 -26.99
CA GLU A 114 2.53 6.87 -27.95
C GLU A 114 3.99 6.89 -28.46
N TYR A 115 4.97 6.79 -27.55
CA TYR A 115 6.39 6.71 -27.94
C TYR A 115 6.69 5.47 -28.78
N LEU A 116 6.14 4.31 -28.39
CA LEU A 116 6.33 3.06 -29.12
C LEU A 116 5.82 3.17 -30.57
N SER A 117 4.69 3.84 -30.78
CA SER A 117 4.09 4.03 -32.10
C SER A 117 4.94 4.88 -33.05
N LYS A 118 5.78 5.77 -32.50
CA LYS A 118 6.60 6.74 -33.24
C LYS A 118 8.04 6.28 -33.41
N GLU A 119 8.50 5.34 -32.58
CA GLU A 119 9.88 4.89 -32.59
C GLU A 119 10.18 4.03 -33.83
N SER A 120 11.40 4.12 -34.34
CA SER A 120 11.87 3.30 -35.47
C SER A 120 13.02 2.37 -35.06
N ASP A 121 13.81 2.73 -34.05
CA ASP A 121 14.87 1.88 -33.54
C ASP A 121 14.33 0.66 -32.77
N VAL A 122 14.74 -0.54 -33.20
CA VAL A 122 14.26 -1.81 -32.63
C VAL A 122 14.66 -1.96 -31.16
N GLN A 123 15.87 -1.54 -30.78
CA GLN A 123 16.32 -1.67 -29.39
C GLN A 123 15.48 -0.79 -28.47
N THR A 124 15.22 0.45 -28.89
CA THR A 124 14.39 1.40 -28.14
C THR A 124 12.95 0.90 -28.04
N LYS A 125 12.38 0.30 -29.10
CA LYS A 125 11.06 -0.34 -29.03
C LYS A 125 10.99 -1.44 -27.97
N LEU A 126 11.94 -2.37 -28.00
CA LEU A 126 12.00 -3.47 -27.02
C LEU A 126 12.14 -2.94 -25.58
N MET A 127 12.88 -1.86 -25.37
CA MET A 127 12.98 -1.20 -24.08
C MET A 127 11.64 -0.62 -23.62
N ILE A 128 10.90 0.04 -24.52
CA ILE A 128 9.57 0.60 -24.22
C ILE A 128 8.56 -0.52 -23.91
N GLU A 129 8.54 -1.59 -24.71
CA GLU A 129 7.66 -2.76 -24.50
C GLU A 129 7.92 -3.43 -23.15
N ARG A 130 9.19 -3.55 -22.74
CA ARG A 130 9.55 -4.05 -21.42
C ARG A 130 9.01 -3.14 -20.30
N GLN A 131 9.12 -1.82 -20.46
CA GLN A 131 8.58 -0.86 -19.48
C GLN A 131 7.05 -0.94 -19.39
N LEU A 132 6.36 -1.11 -20.52
CA LEU A 132 4.92 -1.34 -20.56
C LEU A 132 4.54 -2.61 -19.80
N THR A 133 5.23 -3.72 -20.07
CA THR A 133 5.03 -5.01 -19.38
C THR A 133 5.23 -4.89 -17.86
N ASP A 134 6.25 -4.13 -17.43
CA ASP A 134 6.52 -3.86 -16.02
C ASP A 134 5.38 -3.04 -15.36
N ILE A 135 4.80 -2.07 -16.07
CA ILE A 135 3.65 -1.28 -15.60
C ILE A 135 2.41 -2.16 -15.47
N GLU A 136 2.11 -2.96 -16.50
CA GLU A 136 0.95 -3.88 -16.50
C GLU A 136 1.07 -4.91 -15.36
N SER A 137 2.26 -5.46 -15.16
CA SER A 137 2.53 -6.38 -14.04
C SER A 137 2.33 -5.72 -12.67
N ARG A 138 2.60 -4.41 -12.54
CA ARG A 138 2.37 -3.66 -11.30
C ARG A 138 0.91 -3.34 -11.09
N LEU A 139 0.16 -3.01 -12.16
CA LEU A 139 -1.28 -2.80 -12.11
C LEU A 139 -2.00 -4.09 -11.68
N LEU A 140 -1.69 -5.21 -12.33
CA LEU A 140 -2.28 -6.51 -11.99
C LEU A 140 -2.05 -6.88 -10.53
N LYS A 141 -0.81 -6.75 -10.03
CA LYS A 141 -0.48 -7.01 -8.62
C LYS A 141 -1.19 -6.07 -7.66
N ALA A 142 -1.50 -4.86 -8.09
CA ALA A 142 -2.22 -3.89 -7.27
C ALA A 142 -3.71 -4.28 -7.16
N ASP A 143 -4.31 -4.71 -8.28
CA ASP A 143 -5.68 -5.23 -8.33
C ASP A 143 -5.84 -6.52 -7.52
N GLU A 144 -4.90 -7.46 -7.65
CA GLU A 144 -4.87 -8.69 -6.85
C GLU A 144 -4.90 -8.39 -5.35
N ARG A 145 -4.08 -7.44 -4.89
CA ARG A 145 -4.06 -7.05 -3.47
C ARG A 145 -5.37 -6.43 -3.01
N ILE A 146 -6.03 -5.62 -3.83
CA ILE A 146 -7.36 -5.10 -3.50
C ILE A 146 -8.35 -6.23 -3.36
N TYR A 147 -8.37 -7.13 -4.35
CA TYR A 147 -9.29 -8.26 -4.36
C TYR A 147 -9.08 -9.15 -3.14
N ASP A 148 -7.83 -9.48 -2.81
CA ASP A 148 -7.47 -10.27 -1.63
C ASP A 148 -7.87 -9.58 -0.33
N ASN A 149 -7.62 -8.28 -0.21
CA ASN A 149 -8.00 -7.51 0.98
C ASN A 149 -9.52 -7.44 1.14
N ALA A 150 -10.26 -7.20 0.06
CA ALA A 150 -11.72 -7.19 0.08
C ALA A 150 -12.29 -8.56 0.48
N ASN A 151 -11.70 -9.65 -0.02
CA ASN A 151 -12.10 -10.99 0.37
C ASN A 151 -11.77 -11.30 1.83
N LYS A 152 -10.62 -10.88 2.35
CA LYS A 152 -10.29 -11.01 3.77
C LYS A 152 -11.31 -10.31 4.66
N ILE A 153 -11.65 -9.06 4.34
CA ILE A 153 -12.67 -8.30 5.10
C ILE A 153 -14.02 -9.02 5.04
N ARG A 154 -14.45 -9.47 3.86
CA ARG A 154 -15.72 -10.21 3.72
C ARG A 154 -15.72 -11.50 4.53
N ASN A 155 -14.62 -12.24 4.52
CA ASN A 155 -14.46 -13.47 5.30
C ASN A 155 -14.52 -13.18 6.80
N GLU A 156 -13.77 -12.19 7.28
CA GLU A 156 -13.79 -11.77 8.69
C GLU A 156 -15.19 -11.33 9.13
N VAL A 157 -15.91 -10.57 8.30
CA VAL A 157 -17.30 -10.18 8.57
C VAL A 157 -18.23 -11.38 8.61
N ALA A 158 -18.11 -12.31 7.65
CA ALA A 158 -18.91 -13.54 7.63
C ALA A 158 -18.66 -14.40 8.88
N GLU A 159 -17.40 -14.56 9.29
CA GLU A 159 -17.01 -15.25 10.52
C GLU A 159 -17.63 -14.61 11.76
N HIS A 160 -17.59 -13.28 11.87
CA HIS A 160 -18.22 -12.56 12.98
C HIS A 160 -19.74 -12.72 13.00
N ILE A 161 -20.40 -12.65 11.84
CA ILE A 161 -21.86 -12.85 11.75
C ILE A 161 -22.22 -14.28 12.15
N ASN A 162 -21.50 -15.27 11.62
CA ASN A 162 -21.76 -16.69 11.95
C ASN A 162 -21.59 -16.96 13.44
N LYS A 163 -20.51 -16.44 14.04
CA LYS A 163 -20.29 -16.54 15.48
C LYS A 163 -21.43 -15.91 16.28
N TYR A 164 -21.89 -14.73 15.87
CA TYR A 164 -23.04 -14.07 16.50
C TYR A 164 -24.33 -14.90 16.38
N CYS A 165 -24.61 -15.48 15.20
CA CYS A 165 -25.77 -16.33 14.98
C CYS A 165 -25.71 -17.60 15.84
N GLU A 166 -24.55 -18.24 15.97
CA GLU A 166 -24.35 -19.40 16.84
C GLU A 166 -24.59 -19.05 18.31
N GLU A 167 -23.99 -17.96 18.80
CA GLU A 167 -24.15 -17.49 20.19
C GLU A 167 -25.61 -17.16 20.54
N ASN A 168 -26.38 -16.68 19.56
CA ASN A 168 -27.78 -16.29 19.73
C ASN A 168 -28.79 -17.35 19.25
N LYS A 169 -28.32 -18.54 18.83
CA LYS A 169 -29.14 -19.66 18.33
C LYS A 169 -30.07 -19.25 17.17
N LEU A 170 -29.57 -18.40 16.28
CA LEU A 170 -30.27 -18.00 15.07
C LEU A 170 -30.03 -19.06 13.98
N ASP A 171 -31.09 -19.48 13.30
CA ASP A 171 -31.02 -20.42 12.18
C ASP A 171 -30.60 -19.70 10.89
N TYR A 172 -29.36 -19.18 10.89
CA TYR A 172 -28.80 -18.41 9.79
C TYR A 172 -27.29 -18.58 9.74
N ARG A 173 -26.74 -18.72 8.52
CA ARG A 173 -25.30 -18.77 8.27
C ARG A 173 -24.95 -18.01 6.99
N VAL A 174 -23.98 -17.11 7.09
CA VAL A 174 -23.34 -16.47 5.95
C VAL A 174 -22.26 -17.40 5.42
N LEU A 175 -22.37 -17.80 4.16
CA LEU A 175 -21.32 -18.52 3.46
C LEU A 175 -20.42 -17.53 2.75
N ASN A 176 -19.11 -17.72 2.87
CA ASN A 176 -18.18 -16.96 2.03
C ASN A 176 -18.04 -17.62 0.64
N LEU A 177 -17.59 -16.84 -0.34
CA LEU A 177 -17.48 -17.31 -1.73
C LEU A 177 -16.53 -18.52 -1.87
N GLN A 178 -15.49 -18.59 -1.04
CA GLN A 178 -14.52 -19.70 -1.10
C GLN A 178 -15.11 -21.00 -0.55
N GLU A 179 -15.98 -20.93 0.45
CA GLU A 179 -16.74 -22.09 0.94
C GLU A 179 -17.68 -22.62 -0.15
N LEU A 180 -18.35 -21.73 -0.90
CA LEU A 180 -19.22 -22.11 -2.02
C LEU A 180 -18.45 -22.84 -3.13
N LEU A 181 -17.24 -22.40 -3.46
CA LEU A 181 -16.39 -23.05 -4.47
C LEU A 181 -15.86 -24.43 -4.04
N LYS A 182 -15.86 -24.74 -2.74
CA LYS A 182 -15.41 -26.04 -2.20
C LYS A 182 -16.54 -27.06 -2.09
N VAL A 183 -17.79 -26.68 -2.35
CA VAL A 183 -18.91 -27.62 -2.31
C VAL A 183 -18.85 -28.52 -3.54
N SER A 184 -18.87 -29.85 -3.34
CA SER A 184 -19.01 -30.79 -4.45
C SER A 184 -20.30 -30.54 -5.23
N SER A 185 -20.35 -30.92 -6.50
CA SER A 185 -21.56 -30.76 -7.33
C SER A 185 -22.80 -31.38 -6.67
N GLU A 186 -22.62 -32.49 -5.96
CA GLU A 186 -23.67 -33.20 -5.23
C GLU A 186 -24.15 -32.43 -3.98
N GLY A 187 -23.21 -31.84 -3.23
CA GLY A 187 -23.52 -30.95 -2.11
C GLY A 187 -24.23 -29.67 -2.57
N TRP A 188 -23.81 -29.10 -3.70
CA TRP A 188 -24.45 -27.94 -4.31
C TRP A 188 -25.88 -28.23 -4.75
N ASN A 189 -26.10 -29.37 -5.41
CA ASN A 189 -27.45 -29.81 -5.82
C ASN A 189 -28.37 -30.05 -4.61
N SER A 190 -27.83 -30.62 -3.53
CA SER A 190 -28.57 -30.81 -2.29
C SER A 190 -28.95 -29.47 -1.65
N PHE A 191 -28.00 -28.54 -1.57
CA PHE A 191 -28.23 -27.18 -1.08
C PHE A 191 -29.28 -26.42 -1.91
N MET A 192 -29.15 -26.41 -3.24
CA MET A 192 -30.12 -25.77 -4.14
C MET A 192 -31.52 -26.41 -4.06
N THR A 193 -31.60 -27.71 -3.77
CA THR A 193 -32.88 -28.40 -3.55
C THR A 193 -33.57 -27.93 -2.28
N VAL A 194 -32.83 -27.70 -1.19
CA VAL A 194 -33.38 -27.11 0.04
C VAL A 194 -33.89 -25.70 -0.21
N LEU A 195 -33.09 -24.84 -0.85
CA LEU A 195 -33.48 -23.45 -1.14
C LEU A 195 -34.74 -23.35 -2.01
N ARG A 196 -34.91 -24.24 -2.99
CA ARG A 196 -36.14 -24.32 -3.81
C ARG A 196 -37.34 -24.78 -3.00
N LYS A 197 -37.17 -25.76 -2.10
CA LYS A 197 -38.26 -26.23 -1.21
C LYS A 197 -38.73 -25.12 -0.27
N GLU A 198 -37.83 -24.28 0.20
CA GLU A 198 -38.13 -23.15 1.08
C GLU A 198 -38.60 -21.88 0.34
N ARG A 199 -38.73 -21.93 -1.00
CA ARG A 199 -39.17 -20.80 -1.86
C ARG A 199 -38.28 -19.56 -1.79
N ILE A 200 -37.03 -19.71 -1.37
CA ILE A 200 -36.05 -18.60 -1.31
C ILE A 200 -35.62 -18.19 -2.72
N ILE A 201 -35.59 -19.13 -3.65
CA ILE A 201 -35.22 -18.90 -5.06
C ILE A 201 -36.26 -19.62 -5.93
N LYS A 202 -36.73 -18.95 -6.99
CA LYS A 202 -37.69 -19.51 -7.96
C LYS A 202 -37.04 -20.55 -8.87
#